data_AF-A0A1M5LDT5-F1
#
_entry.id   AF-A0A1M5LDT5-F1
#
_cell.length_a   1.000
_cell.length_b   1.000
_cell.length_c   1.000
_cell.angle_alpha   90.00
_cell.angle_beta   90.00
_cell.angle_gamma   90.00
#
_symmetry.space_group_name_H-M   'P 1'
#
loop_
_entity.id
_entity.type
_entity.pdbx_description
1 polymer ?
#
loop_
_entity_poly.entity_id
_entity_poly.type
_entity_poly.pdbx_seq_one_letter_code
_entity_poly.pdbx_strand_id
1 'polypeptide(L)'
;MRKDEKAELMIYCMKCGNHANEYNWTLATAAKFSNKPYETPTLISLLLKLAKGEKLDGNSIWLVCPRCNEKVKLAHIPLPPWDELQAYVEKVGEEYLNYKF
;
A
#
# COMPACT_ATOMS: atom_id res chain seq x y z
N MET A 1 9.54 -10.51 -5.23
CA MET A 1 10.48 -9.60 -5.93
C MET A 1 9.71 -8.95 -7.07
N ARG A 2 9.94 -7.67 -7.40
CA ARG A 2 9.18 -6.99 -8.46
C ARG A 2 9.69 -7.43 -9.83
N LYS A 3 8.78 -7.73 -10.77
CA LYS A 3 9.11 -8.08 -12.16
C LYS A 3 9.69 -6.87 -12.91
N ASP A 4 9.13 -5.69 -12.72
CA ASP A 4 9.68 -4.41 -13.17
C ASP A 4 10.01 -3.53 -11.96
N GLU A 5 11.30 -3.29 -11.73
CA GLU A 5 11.79 -2.45 -10.62
C GLU A 5 11.51 -0.96 -10.84
N LYS A 6 11.24 -0.55 -12.09
CA LYS A 6 10.90 0.82 -12.47
C LYS A 6 9.38 1.06 -12.45
N ALA A 7 8.59 0.05 -12.12
CA ALA A 7 7.15 0.24 -11.97
C ALA A 7 6.88 1.21 -10.81
N GLU A 8 6.03 2.20 -11.09
CA GLU A 8 5.65 3.21 -10.12
C GLU A 8 4.13 3.29 -9.98
N LEU A 9 3.69 3.42 -8.73
CA LEU A 9 2.32 3.77 -8.40
C LEU A 9 2.36 4.93 -7.41
N MET A 10 1.91 6.11 -7.83
CA MET A 10 2.07 7.32 -7.06
C MET A 10 0.88 7.52 -6.11
N ILE A 11 1.14 7.40 -4.81
CA ILE A 11 0.12 7.56 -3.78
C ILE A 11 0.18 8.97 -3.21
N TYR A 12 -0.98 9.64 -3.20
CA TYR A 12 -1.12 10.99 -2.65
C TYR A 12 -1.16 10.99 -1.12
N CYS A 13 -0.42 11.91 -0.51
CA CYS A 13 -0.48 12.18 0.91
C CYS A 13 -1.32 13.42 1.23
N MET A 14 -2.46 13.22 1.89
CA MET A 14 -3.33 14.32 2.36
C MET A 14 -2.68 15.29 3.36
N LYS A 15 -1.58 14.90 4.02
CA LYS A 15 -0.92 15.71 5.06
C LYS A 15 0.02 16.74 4.49
N CYS A 16 0.84 16.35 3.51
CA CYS A 16 1.86 17.21 2.92
C CYS A 16 1.56 17.61 1.47
N GLY A 17 0.47 17.09 0.87
CA GLY A 17 0.08 17.38 -0.51
C GLY A 17 0.99 16.77 -1.58
N ASN A 18 1.97 15.95 -1.18
CA ASN A 18 2.92 15.33 -2.10
C ASN A 18 2.50 13.92 -2.51
N HIS A 19 3.06 13.47 -3.63
CA HIS A 19 2.96 12.09 -4.08
C HIS A 19 4.24 11.32 -3.74
N ALA A 20 4.08 10.06 -3.40
CA ALA A 20 5.19 9.14 -3.22
C ALA A 20 4.84 7.76 -3.73
N ASN A 21 5.84 7.10 -4.31
CA ASN A 21 5.66 5.76 -4.86
C ASN A 21 5.24 4.78 -3.76
N GLU A 22 4.27 3.92 -4.06
CA GLU A 22 3.63 2.95 -3.17
C GLU A 22 4.65 2.15 -2.36
N TYR A 23 5.70 1.65 -3.00
CA TYR A 23 6.71 0.83 -2.32
C TYR A 23 7.50 1.56 -1.22
N ASN A 24 7.49 2.91 -1.20
CA ASN A 24 8.17 3.70 -0.18
C ASN A 24 7.29 3.94 1.06
N TRP A 25 5.99 3.65 0.99
CA TRP A 25 5.10 3.83 2.14
C TRP A 25 5.30 2.70 3.15
N THR A 26 5.45 3.06 4.42
CA THR A 26 5.66 2.08 5.49
C THR A 26 4.38 1.85 6.28
N LEU A 27 4.05 0.60 6.57
CA LEU A 27 2.97 0.28 7.51
C LEU A 27 3.43 0.54 8.95
N ALA A 28 2.95 1.61 9.56
CA ALA A 28 3.23 1.92 10.97
C ALA A 28 2.69 0.84 11.92
N THR A 29 1.66 0.10 11.47
CA THR A 29 1.10 -1.05 12.19
C THR A 29 1.68 -2.39 11.75
N ALA A 30 2.83 -2.45 11.06
CA ALA A 30 3.47 -3.70 10.64
C ALA A 30 3.61 -4.70 11.81
N ALA A 31 4.01 -4.22 13.00
CA ALA A 31 4.12 -5.04 14.21
C ALA A 31 2.82 -5.73 14.65
N LYS A 32 1.64 -5.19 14.29
CA LYS A 32 0.35 -5.86 14.57
C LYS A 32 0.13 -7.08 13.67
N PHE A 33 0.69 -7.07 12.46
CA PHE A 33 0.65 -8.20 11.55
C PHE A 33 1.72 -9.24 11.89
N SER A 34 2.82 -8.83 12.54
CA SER A 34 3.96 -9.70 12.90
C SER A 34 3.68 -10.78 13.97
N ASN A 35 2.59 -10.70 14.74
CA ASN A 35 2.33 -11.59 15.89
C ASN A 35 1.54 -12.88 15.55
N LYS A 36 1.28 -13.16 14.28
CA LYS A 36 0.65 -14.40 13.79
C LYS A 36 1.38 -14.87 12.53
N PRO A 37 1.21 -16.12 12.04
CA PRO A 37 1.87 -16.62 10.82
C PRO A 37 1.50 -15.87 9.53
N TYR A 38 0.85 -14.71 9.63
CA TYR A 38 0.37 -13.90 8.52
C TYR A 38 1.34 -12.75 8.28
N GLU A 39 2.05 -12.90 7.18
CA GLU A 39 2.98 -11.97 6.55
C GLU A 39 2.49 -10.52 6.55
N THR A 40 3.41 -9.57 6.71
CA THR A 40 3.09 -8.13 6.62
C THR A 40 2.63 -7.83 5.19
N PRO A 41 1.40 -7.34 4.97
CA PRO A 41 0.89 -7.08 3.62
C PRO A 41 1.64 -5.91 2.96
N THR A 42 1.75 -5.90 1.64
CA THR A 42 2.20 -4.72 0.88
C THR A 42 1.07 -3.68 0.81
N LEU A 43 1.41 -2.40 0.62
CA LEU A 43 0.38 -1.35 0.53
C LEU A 43 -0.55 -1.59 -0.67
N ILE A 44 0.00 -1.99 -1.83
CA ILE A 44 -0.80 -2.35 -3.01
C ILE A 44 -1.81 -3.47 -2.72
N SER A 45 -1.44 -4.49 -1.92
CA SER A 45 -2.39 -5.56 -1.56
C SER A 45 -3.58 -5.03 -0.75
N LEU A 46 -3.35 -4.04 0.11
CA LEU A 46 -4.40 -3.39 0.90
C LEU A 46 -5.28 -2.49 0.03
N LEU A 47 -4.68 -1.75 -0.90
CA LEU A 47 -5.42 -0.91 -1.86
C LEU A 47 -6.32 -1.76 -2.76
N LEU A 48 -5.84 -2.90 -3.25
CA LEU A 48 -6.64 -3.84 -4.04
C LEU A 48 -7.84 -4.39 -3.25
N LYS A 49 -7.64 -4.75 -1.98
CA LYS A 49 -8.73 -5.23 -1.10
C LYS A 49 -9.80 -4.15 -0.92
N LEU A 50 -9.39 -2.90 -0.67
CA LEU A 50 -10.31 -1.77 -0.58
C LEU A 50 -11.06 -1.54 -1.89
N ALA A 51 -10.37 -1.60 -3.03
CA ALA A 51 -10.97 -1.42 -4.35
C ALA A 51 -12.00 -2.51 -4.68
N LYS A 52 -11.77 -3.75 -4.22
CA LYS A 52 -12.71 -4.88 -4.34
C LYS A 52 -13.89 -4.84 -3.36
N GLY A 53 -13.92 -3.85 -2.46
CA GLY A 53 -14.95 -3.75 -1.42
C GLY A 53 -14.82 -4.81 -0.31
N GLU A 54 -13.64 -5.40 -0.12
CA GLU A 54 -13.41 -6.32 0.98
C GLU A 54 -13.50 -5.58 2.32
N LYS A 55 -13.98 -6.29 3.37
CA LYS A 55 -14.08 -5.73 4.73
C LYS A 55 -12.69 -5.58 5.36
N LEU A 56 -11.98 -4.54 4.96
CA LEU A 56 -10.74 -4.08 5.56
C LEU A 56 -11.03 -2.86 6.44
N ASP A 57 -10.69 -2.92 7.73
CA ASP A 57 -10.80 -1.74 8.59
C ASP A 57 -9.64 -0.76 8.31
N GLY A 58 -9.80 0.05 7.27
CA GLY A 58 -8.83 1.07 6.87
C GLY A 58 -8.58 2.15 7.94
N ASN A 59 -9.42 2.24 8.98
CA ASN A 59 -9.19 3.14 10.11
C ASN A 59 -8.23 2.56 11.17
N SER A 60 -8.08 1.23 11.18
CA SER A 60 -7.16 0.52 12.07
C SER A 60 -5.72 0.45 11.55
N ILE A 61 -5.54 0.71 10.25
CA ILE A 61 -4.27 0.62 9.53
C ILE A 61 -3.66 2.00 9.39
N TRP A 62 -2.43 2.14 9.90
CA TRP A 62 -1.66 3.36 9.79
C TRP A 62 -0.48 3.17 8.84
N LEU A 63 -0.29 4.16 7.99
CA LEU A 63 0.82 4.28 7.06
C LEU A 63 1.68 5.47 7.46
N VAL A 64 2.97 5.42 7.17
CA VAL A 64 3.92 6.52 7.32
C VAL A 64 4.25 7.03 5.93
N CYS A 65 4.01 8.32 5.70
CA CYS A 65 4.37 8.95 4.45
C CYS A 65 5.89 9.11 4.33
N PRO A 66 6.54 8.64 3.25
CA PRO A 66 8.00 8.74 3.11
C PRO A 66 8.50 10.17 2.85
N ARG A 67 7.61 11.12 2.53
CA ARG A 67 7.98 12.51 2.24
C ARG A 67 7.99 13.38 3.48
N CYS A 68 6.99 13.23 4.36
CA CYS A 68 6.85 14.07 5.55
C CYS A 68 6.91 13.29 6.87
N ASN A 69 7.05 11.96 6.83
CA ASN A 69 7.07 11.06 7.99
C ASN A 69 5.81 11.10 8.88
N GLU A 70 4.75 11.78 8.43
CA GLU A 70 3.48 11.82 9.12
C GLU A 70 2.71 10.50 9.00
N LYS A 71 1.95 10.18 10.05
CA LYS A 71 1.08 9.00 10.09
C LYS A 71 -0.27 9.34 9.45
N VAL A 72 -0.67 8.52 8.48
CA VAL A 72 -1.94 8.64 7.75
C VAL A 72 -2.70 7.34 7.85
N LYS A 73 -4.01 7.40 8.08
CA LYS A 73 -4.86 6.20 8.05
C LYS A 73 -5.05 5.76 6.61
N LEU A 74 -5.03 4.44 6.36
CA LEU A 74 -5.29 3.90 5.03
C LEU A 74 -6.64 4.38 4.47
N ALA A 75 -7.68 4.48 5.33
CA ALA A 75 -8.99 4.99 4.94
C ALA A 75 -8.99 6.44 4.41
N HIS A 76 -7.93 7.22 4.68
CA HIS A 76 -7.81 8.59 4.20
C HIS A 76 -6.86 8.73 3.00
N ILE A 77 -6.25 7.64 2.54
CA ILE A 77 -5.49 7.62 1.30
C ILE A 77 -6.49 7.60 0.14
N PRO A 78 -6.44 8.58 -0.79
CA PRO A 78 -7.24 8.50 -2.01
C PRO A 78 -6.89 7.22 -2.77
N LEU A 79 -7.90 6.42 -3.07
CA LEU A 79 -7.73 5.17 -3.79
C LEU A 79 -7.44 5.48 -5.27
N PRO A 80 -6.33 4.98 -5.85
CA PRO A 80 -6.11 5.07 -7.28
C PRO A 80 -7.22 4.35 -8.06
N PRO A 81 -7.52 4.76 -9.30
CA PRO A 81 -8.45 4.05 -10.17
C PRO A 81 -8.09 2.58 -10.31
N TRP A 82 -9.10 1.72 -10.47
CA TRP A 82 -8.91 0.28 -10.60
C TRP A 82 -7.94 -0.08 -11.75
N ASP A 83 -8.06 0.58 -12.89
CA ASP A 83 -7.20 0.35 -14.06
C ASP A 83 -5.73 0.64 -13.76
N GLU A 84 -5.44 1.66 -12.94
CA GLU A 84 -4.08 2.01 -12.53
C GLU A 84 -3.51 0.97 -11.57
N LEU A 85 -4.33 0.49 -10.63
CA LEU A 85 -3.94 -0.59 -9.72
C LEU A 85 -3.64 -1.88 -10.49
N GLN A 86 -4.48 -2.26 -11.45
CA GLN A 86 -4.24 -3.44 -12.29
C GLN A 86 -2.97 -3.31 -13.12
N ALA A 87 -2.78 -2.17 -13.80
CA ALA A 87 -1.59 -1.93 -14.61
C ALA A 87 -0.30 -1.97 -13.76
N TYR A 88 -0.35 -1.46 -12.52
CA TYR A 88 0.78 -1.56 -11.61
C TYR A 88 1.07 -3.01 -11.22
N VAL A 89 0.04 -3.78 -10.84
CA VAL A 89 0.14 -5.21 -10.50
C VAL A 89 0.75 -6.02 -11.64
N GLU A 90 0.33 -5.79 -12.89
CA GLU A 90 0.88 -6.47 -14.06
C GLU A 90 2.39 -6.19 -14.25
N LYS A 91 2.83 -4.97 -13.93
CA LYS A 91 4.24 -4.56 -14.02
C LYS A 91 5.08 -5.14 -12.88
N VAL A 92 4.60 -5.07 -11.63
CA VAL A 92 5.36 -5.58 -10.47
C VAL A 92 5.26 -7.10 -10.31
N GLY A 93 4.25 -7.73 -10.90
CA GLY A 93 3.98 -9.17 -10.81
C GLY A 93 3.22 -9.55 -9.53
N GLU A 94 2.39 -10.60 -9.62
CA GLU A 94 1.60 -11.11 -8.49
C GLU A 94 2.47 -11.59 -7.31
N GLU A 95 3.71 -11.99 -7.59
CA GLU A 95 4.68 -12.37 -6.57
C GLU A 95 5.02 -11.21 -5.62
N TYR A 96 4.89 -9.96 -6.08
CA TYR A 96 5.07 -8.78 -5.22
C TYR A 96 3.91 -8.62 -4.23
N LEU A 97 2.69 -9.01 -4.62
CA LEU A 97 1.52 -8.95 -3.75
C LEU A 97 1.63 -9.93 -2.56
N ASN A 98 2.25 -11.08 -2.82
CA ASN A 98 2.47 -12.15 -1.84
C ASN A 98 3.89 -12.12 -1.25
N TYR A 99 4.64 -11.03 -1.46
CA TYR A 99 6.03 -10.98 -1.03
C TYR A 99 6.10 -10.83 0.49
N LYS A 100 6.76 -11.80 1.11
CA LYS A 100 6.97 -11.89 2.56
C LYS A 100 8.12 -10.95 2.93
N PHE A 101 7.85 -9.91 3.72
CA PHE A 101 8.85 -9.09 4.39
C PHE A 101 9.14 -9.61 5.79
#